data_AF-A0AAV2QYR6-F1
#
_entry.id   AF-A0AAV2QYR6-F1
#
_cell.length_a   1.000
_cell.length_b   1.000
_cell.length_c   1.000
_cell.angle_alpha   90.00
_cell.angle_beta   90.00
_cell.angle_gamma   90.00
#
_symmetry.space_group_name_H-M   'P 1'
#
loop_
_entity.id
_entity.type
_entity.pdbx_description
1 polymer ?
#
loop_
_entity_poly.entity_id
_entity_poly.type
_entity_poly.pdbx_seq_one_letter_code
_entity_poly.pdbx_strand_id
1 'polypeptide(L)'
;MFSRIKDILYRHRRKIYIAGVLFGGAALFKRYVEYKLIEWHNTQTKTILERQKKRQYYENIQKTTNATILNFSKSLKEVIIRDLDADALLQAIKEQPHHKQTIWEQLKNVGFSRAISVVYVSALAVSTLEVQLMLLGGYTFNDLCADGYAKTPISSRLQEKYLAAIHYLIEQGLSKLLVDITRATDRIVSGLPLAHLLTIGQLEGILKEIHLSLRKEINLNESNGTCCLEPWSRYVMSVPISPDWESDEERVLYNMLLETCDILDSEDFSVVCDNLIQVGMNHLLDRV
;
A
#
# COMPACT_ATOMS: atom_id res chain seq x y z
N MET A 1 -19.94 44.58 -72.47
CA MET A 1 -18.90 43.84 -71.71
C MET A 1 -19.28 42.38 -71.42
N PHE A 2 -20.56 42.06 -71.21
CA PHE A 2 -21.03 40.69 -70.95
C PHE A 2 -20.91 39.68 -72.11
N SER A 3 -20.90 40.14 -73.37
CA SER A 3 -20.75 39.26 -74.55
C SER A 3 -19.36 38.64 -74.67
N ARG A 4 -18.29 39.41 -74.38
CA ARG A 4 -16.90 38.92 -74.39
C ARG A 4 -16.62 37.87 -73.31
N ILE A 5 -17.30 37.97 -72.16
CA ILE A 5 -17.18 37.00 -71.06
C ILE A 5 -17.83 35.66 -71.45
N LYS A 6 -18.96 35.70 -72.19
CA LYS A 6 -19.67 34.51 -72.68
C LYS A 6 -18.85 33.69 -73.68
N ASP A 7 -18.15 34.35 -74.61
CA ASP A 7 -17.32 33.65 -75.60
C ASP A 7 -16.09 32.99 -74.98
N ILE A 8 -15.47 33.62 -73.98
CA ILE A 8 -14.32 33.06 -73.25
C ILE A 8 -14.76 31.84 -72.42
N LEU A 9 -15.91 31.91 -71.77
CA LEU A 9 -16.53 30.80 -71.04
C LEU A 9 -16.83 29.61 -71.96
N TYR A 10 -17.41 29.85 -73.14
CA TYR A 10 -17.75 28.79 -74.10
C TYR A 10 -16.51 28.18 -74.76
N ARG A 11 -15.42 28.95 -74.94
CA ARG A 11 -14.16 28.43 -75.50
C ARG A 11 -13.30 27.66 -74.48
N HIS A 12 -13.43 27.96 -73.18
CA HIS A 12 -12.62 27.34 -72.12
C HIS A 12 -13.39 26.49 -71.08
N ARG A 13 -14.67 26.22 -71.29
CA ARG A 13 -15.53 25.35 -70.47
C ARG A 13 -14.85 24.12 -69.88
N ARG A 14 -14.12 23.31 -70.68
CA ARG A 14 -13.38 22.13 -70.16
C ARG A 14 -12.30 22.49 -69.14
N LYS A 15 -11.56 23.59 -69.36
CA LYS A 15 -10.53 24.08 -68.42
C LYS A 15 -11.15 24.63 -67.13
N ILE A 16 -12.32 25.27 -67.24
CA ILE A 16 -13.06 25.80 -66.09
C ILE A 16 -13.62 24.68 -65.21
N TYR A 17 -14.15 23.59 -65.81
CA TYR A 17 -14.57 22.42 -65.04
C TYR A 17 -13.41 21.74 -64.32
N ILE A 18 -12.28 21.54 -65.01
CA ILE A 18 -11.08 20.94 -64.39
C ILE A 18 -10.57 21.81 -63.24
N ALA A 19 -10.50 23.13 -63.44
CA ALA A 19 -10.11 24.06 -62.38
C ALA A 19 -11.11 24.01 -61.20
N GLY A 20 -12.42 24.04 -61.47
CA GLY A 20 -13.46 23.97 -60.44
C GLY A 20 -13.40 22.68 -59.62
N VAL A 21 -13.19 21.53 -60.27
CA VAL A 21 -13.01 20.23 -59.58
C VAL A 21 -11.74 20.23 -58.74
N LEU A 22 -10.64 20.79 -59.25
CA LEU A 22 -9.36 20.83 -58.54
C LEU A 22 -9.40 21.76 -57.31
N PHE A 23 -9.97 22.96 -57.46
CA PHE A 23 -10.18 23.89 -56.35
C PHE A 23 -11.20 23.36 -55.33
N GLY A 24 -12.31 22.77 -55.79
CA GLY A 24 -13.32 22.17 -54.94
C GLY A 24 -12.78 20.96 -54.17
N GLY A 25 -12.03 20.08 -54.84
CA GLY A 25 -11.36 18.94 -54.24
C GLY A 25 -10.32 19.36 -53.19
N ALA A 26 -9.50 20.36 -53.49
CA ALA A 26 -8.55 20.92 -52.53
C ALA A 26 -9.25 21.52 -51.29
N ALA A 27 -10.37 22.21 -51.48
CA ALA A 27 -11.15 22.77 -50.37
C ALA A 27 -11.78 21.69 -49.48
N LEU A 28 -12.35 20.63 -50.07
CA LEU A 28 -12.90 19.49 -49.33
C LEU A 28 -11.81 18.71 -48.59
N PHE A 29 -10.66 18.48 -49.24
CA PHE A 29 -9.51 17.81 -48.62
C PHE A 29 -8.98 18.62 -47.42
N LYS A 30 -8.84 19.95 -47.58
CA LYS A 30 -8.44 20.84 -46.48
C LYS A 30 -9.39 20.72 -45.30
N ARG A 31 -10.71 20.79 -45.53
CA ARG A 31 -11.72 20.62 -44.47
C ARG A 31 -11.65 19.26 -43.79
N TYR A 32 -11.40 18.19 -44.55
CA TYR A 32 -11.24 16.85 -43.99
C TYR A 32 -9.99 16.73 -43.12
N VAL A 33 -8.87 17.30 -43.55
CA VAL A 33 -7.63 17.34 -42.76
C VAL A 33 -7.81 18.15 -41.48
N GLU A 34 -8.42 19.33 -41.54
CA GLU A 34 -8.72 20.16 -40.36
C GLU A 34 -9.61 19.39 -39.36
N TYR A 35 -10.68 18.77 -39.84
CA TYR A 35 -11.56 17.94 -39.01
C TYR A 35 -10.81 16.78 -38.35
N LYS A 36 -10.02 16.04 -39.13
CA LYS A 36 -9.27 14.87 -38.62
C LYS A 36 -8.19 15.28 -37.62
N LEU A 37 -7.55 16.43 -37.83
CA LEU A 37 -6.53 16.95 -36.93
C LEU A 37 -7.13 17.43 -35.61
N ILE A 38 -8.31 18.07 -35.64
CA ILE A 38 -9.05 18.44 -34.44
C ILE A 38 -9.51 17.19 -33.67
N GLU A 39 -10.06 16.19 -34.36
CA GLU A 39 -10.48 14.92 -33.75
C GLU A 39 -9.29 14.21 -33.06
N TRP A 40 -8.15 14.14 -33.74
CA TRP A 40 -6.94 13.56 -33.19
C TRP A 40 -6.43 14.36 -31.98
N HIS A 41 -6.36 15.68 -32.08
CA HIS A 41 -5.95 16.55 -30.97
C HIS A 41 -6.89 16.37 -29.77
N ASN A 42 -8.22 16.39 -29.99
CA ASN A 42 -9.21 16.20 -28.94
C ASN A 42 -9.05 14.84 -28.24
N THR A 43 -8.79 13.77 -28.99
CA THR A 43 -8.56 12.44 -28.43
C THR A 43 -7.28 12.39 -27.60
N GLN A 44 -6.18 12.95 -28.11
CA GLN A 44 -4.92 13.05 -27.36
C GLN A 44 -5.12 13.89 -26.09
N THR A 45 -5.72 15.07 -26.19
CA THR A 45 -6.01 15.94 -25.04
C THR A 45 -6.85 15.22 -24.00
N LYS A 46 -7.89 14.46 -24.39
CA LYS A 46 -8.69 13.65 -23.46
C LYS A 46 -7.86 12.62 -22.72
N THR A 47 -7.08 11.81 -23.43
CA THR A 47 -6.23 10.77 -22.80
C THR A 47 -5.17 11.37 -21.87
N ILE A 48 -4.58 12.51 -22.25
CA ILE A 48 -3.61 13.23 -21.41
C ILE A 48 -4.30 13.76 -20.16
N LEU A 49 -5.47 14.36 -20.30
CA LEU A 49 -6.25 14.92 -19.20
C LEU A 49 -6.70 13.82 -18.20
N GLU A 50 -7.17 12.68 -18.70
CA GLU A 50 -7.54 11.53 -17.86
C GLU A 50 -6.33 11.00 -17.07
N ARG A 51 -5.19 10.84 -17.74
CA ARG A 51 -3.93 10.43 -17.08
C ARG A 51 -3.48 11.43 -16.03
N GLN A 52 -3.58 12.73 -16.34
CA GLN A 52 -3.24 13.80 -15.40
C GLN A 52 -4.15 13.80 -14.18
N LYS A 53 -5.47 13.64 -14.36
CA LYS A 53 -6.43 13.53 -13.26
C LYS A 53 -6.10 12.35 -12.36
N LYS A 54 -5.89 11.16 -12.94
CA LYS A 54 -5.53 9.95 -12.19
C LYS A 54 -4.21 10.13 -11.42
N ARG A 55 -3.20 10.74 -12.05
CA ARG A 55 -1.91 11.01 -11.42
C ARG A 55 -2.03 12.00 -10.27
N GLN A 56 -2.72 13.11 -10.45
CA GLN A 56 -2.95 14.10 -9.40
C GLN A 56 -3.71 13.50 -8.22
N TYR A 57 -4.70 12.65 -8.50
CA TYR A 57 -5.45 11.95 -7.48
C TYR A 57 -4.57 10.99 -6.67
N TYR A 58 -3.74 10.21 -7.35
CA TYR A 58 -2.75 9.34 -6.71
C TYR A 58 -1.73 10.11 -5.85
N GLU A 59 -1.17 11.21 -6.37
CA GLU A 59 -0.24 12.06 -5.62
C GLU A 59 -0.89 12.65 -4.35
N ASN A 60 -2.18 12.97 -4.40
CA ASN A 60 -2.93 13.42 -3.22
C ASN A 60 -3.13 12.29 -2.20
N ILE A 61 -3.49 11.08 -2.65
CA ILE A 61 -3.60 9.89 -1.77
C ILE A 61 -2.27 9.64 -1.07
N GLN A 62 -1.16 9.69 -1.80
CA GLN A 62 0.15 9.43 -1.23
C GLN A 62 0.54 10.48 -0.17
N LYS A 63 0.24 11.76 -0.40
CA LYS A 63 0.43 12.82 0.60
C LYS A 63 -0.40 12.56 1.87
N THR A 64 -1.67 12.21 1.70
CA THR A 64 -2.56 11.87 2.82
C THR A 64 -2.02 10.66 3.58
N THR A 65 -1.59 9.62 2.87
CA THR A 65 -1.02 8.39 3.47
C THR A 65 0.20 8.71 4.31
N ASN A 66 1.14 9.50 3.78
CA ASN A 66 2.33 9.90 4.51
C ASN A 66 1.99 10.66 5.80
N ALA A 67 1.02 11.58 5.75
CA ALA A 67 0.56 12.29 6.95
C ALA A 67 -0.08 11.33 7.97
N THR A 68 -0.89 10.39 7.50
CA THR A 68 -1.54 9.37 8.33
C THR A 68 -0.53 8.44 9.00
N ILE A 69 0.48 7.95 8.27
CA ILE A 69 1.57 7.13 8.81
C ILE A 69 2.29 7.86 9.95
N LEU A 70 2.61 9.15 9.77
CA LEU A 70 3.27 9.94 10.81
C LEU A 70 2.40 10.07 12.06
N ASN A 71 1.08 10.26 11.90
CA ASN A 71 0.15 10.31 13.02
C ASN A 71 0.09 8.99 13.80
N PHE A 72 0.08 7.85 13.09
CA PHE A 72 0.05 6.52 13.71
C PHE A 72 1.39 6.09 14.31
N SER A 73 2.52 6.61 13.80
CA SER A 73 3.87 6.21 14.23
C SER A 73 4.09 6.31 15.74
N LYS A 74 3.50 7.33 16.39
CA LYS A 74 3.58 7.50 17.84
C LYS A 74 2.86 6.37 18.59
N SER A 75 1.63 6.03 18.17
CA SER A 75 0.85 4.94 18.76
C SER A 75 1.53 3.58 18.56
N LEU A 76 2.11 3.33 17.38
CA LEU A 76 2.88 2.11 17.10
C LEU A 76 4.07 1.99 18.07
N LYS A 77 4.82 3.09 18.25
CA LYS A 77 5.96 3.14 19.18
C LYS A 77 5.54 2.89 20.62
N GLU A 78 4.43 3.49 21.07
CA GLU A 78 3.92 3.32 22.43
C GLU A 78 3.56 1.87 22.72
N VAL A 79 2.90 1.17 21.78
CA VAL A 79 2.58 -0.25 21.93
C VAL A 79 3.84 -1.10 22.01
N ILE A 80 4.84 -0.86 21.15
CA ILE A 80 6.10 -1.61 21.18
C ILE A 80 6.84 -1.39 22.52
N ILE A 81 6.91 -0.15 23.01
CA ILE A 81 7.59 0.14 24.29
C ILE A 81 6.85 -0.50 25.47
N ARG A 82 5.51 -0.45 25.45
CA ARG A 82 4.68 -1.03 26.49
C ARG A 82 4.81 -2.55 26.55
N ASP A 83 4.76 -3.23 25.41
CA ASP A 83 4.74 -4.70 25.36
C ASP A 83 6.17 -5.29 25.45
N LEU A 84 7.21 -4.51 25.10
CA LEU A 84 8.63 -4.90 25.17
C LEU A 84 9.42 -3.91 26.06
N ASP A 85 9.04 -3.88 27.35
CA ASP A 85 9.57 -2.93 28.34
C ASP A 85 11.00 -3.29 28.81
N ALA A 86 11.99 -2.68 28.17
CA ALA A 86 13.38 -2.78 28.55
C ALA A 86 13.71 -1.95 29.81
N ASP A 87 12.98 -0.87 30.07
CA ASP A 87 13.26 0.07 31.16
C ASP A 87 12.90 -0.57 32.52
N ALA A 88 11.79 -1.31 32.58
CA ALA A 88 11.43 -2.11 33.74
C ALA A 88 12.50 -3.17 34.08
N LEU A 89 13.06 -3.84 33.07
CA LEU A 89 14.14 -4.82 33.27
C LEU A 89 15.43 -4.13 33.76
N LEU A 90 15.77 -2.98 33.21
CA LEU A 90 16.92 -2.18 33.66
C LEU A 90 16.76 -1.71 35.11
N GLN A 91 15.54 -1.36 35.53
CA GLN A 91 15.24 -1.03 36.91
C GLN A 91 15.35 -2.27 37.82
N ALA A 92 14.81 -3.41 37.41
CA ALA A 92 14.90 -4.67 38.15
C ALA A 92 16.35 -5.11 38.40
N ILE A 93 17.27 -4.85 37.45
CA ILE A 93 18.71 -5.12 37.62
C ILE A 93 19.30 -4.32 38.79
N LYS A 94 18.85 -3.08 38.99
CA LYS A 94 19.34 -2.21 40.08
C LYS A 94 18.80 -2.66 41.45
N GLU A 95 17.57 -3.16 41.48
CA GLU A 95 16.87 -3.53 42.71
C GLU A 95 17.21 -4.96 43.18
N GLN A 96 17.50 -5.89 42.27
CA GLN A 96 17.71 -7.31 42.58
C GLN A 96 19.06 -7.85 42.05
N PRO A 97 20.19 -7.50 42.70
CA PRO A 97 21.52 -7.90 42.24
C PRO A 97 21.78 -9.42 42.24
N HIS A 98 21.01 -10.19 43.03
CA HIS A 98 21.16 -11.66 43.12
C HIS A 98 20.70 -12.40 41.85
N HIS A 99 19.75 -11.85 41.07
CA HIS A 99 19.24 -12.46 39.83
C HIS A 99 19.75 -11.76 38.57
N LYS A 100 20.82 -10.97 38.71
CA LYS A 100 21.34 -10.07 37.66
C LYS A 100 21.55 -10.79 36.32
N GLN A 101 22.16 -11.98 36.31
CA GLN A 101 22.44 -12.71 35.07
C GLN A 101 21.16 -13.08 34.32
N THR A 102 20.15 -13.61 35.01
CA THR A 102 18.86 -13.97 34.40
C THR A 102 18.16 -12.76 33.81
N ILE A 103 18.22 -11.60 34.49
CA ILE A 103 17.60 -10.38 33.98
C ILE A 103 18.34 -9.85 32.74
N TRP A 104 19.68 -9.98 32.67
CA TRP A 104 20.44 -9.65 31.46
C TRP A 104 20.10 -10.53 30.27
N GLU A 105 19.88 -11.83 30.49
CA GLU A 105 19.43 -12.75 29.43
C GLU A 105 18.05 -12.36 28.90
N GLN A 106 17.12 -11.99 29.78
CA GLN A 106 15.81 -11.46 29.39
C GLN A 106 15.94 -10.13 28.62
N LEU A 107 16.78 -9.22 29.09
CA LEU A 107 17.01 -7.93 28.45
C LEU A 107 17.63 -8.09 27.05
N LYS A 108 18.54 -9.05 26.87
CA LYS A 108 19.06 -9.42 25.55
C LYS A 108 17.92 -9.81 24.61
N ASN A 109 17.05 -10.74 25.02
CA ASN A 109 15.94 -11.20 24.18
C ASN A 109 14.96 -10.08 23.87
N VAL A 110 14.60 -9.24 24.85
CA VAL A 110 13.75 -8.07 24.66
C VAL A 110 14.40 -7.03 23.74
N GLY A 111 15.70 -6.81 23.85
CA GLY A 111 16.45 -5.88 23.00
C GLY A 111 16.41 -6.28 21.52
N PHE A 112 16.71 -7.54 21.21
CA PHE A 112 16.61 -8.08 19.85
C PHE A 112 15.15 -8.05 19.35
N SER A 113 14.21 -8.51 20.18
CA SER A 113 12.79 -8.56 19.82
C SER A 113 12.25 -7.17 19.50
N ARG A 114 12.65 -6.15 20.27
CA ARG A 114 12.23 -4.75 20.07
C ARG A 114 12.78 -4.17 18.77
N ALA A 115 14.06 -4.40 18.46
CA ALA A 115 14.66 -3.92 17.22
C ALA A 115 13.98 -4.52 15.98
N ILE A 116 13.75 -5.83 16.00
CA ILE A 116 13.08 -6.56 14.91
C ILE A 116 11.62 -6.13 14.80
N SER A 117 10.93 -6.02 15.93
CA SER A 117 9.52 -5.59 15.97
C SER A 117 9.30 -4.22 15.35
N VAL A 118 10.19 -3.25 15.60
CA VAL A 118 10.09 -1.93 14.97
C VAL A 118 10.11 -2.03 13.45
N VAL A 119 10.95 -2.90 12.88
CA VAL A 119 11.01 -3.09 11.42
C VAL A 119 9.73 -3.71 10.89
N TYR A 120 9.27 -4.83 11.47
CA TYR A 120 8.07 -5.53 11.01
C TYR A 120 6.80 -4.70 11.15
N VAL A 121 6.60 -4.08 12.32
CA VAL A 121 5.44 -3.24 12.60
C VAL A 121 5.42 -2.03 11.65
N SER A 122 6.57 -1.42 11.39
CA SER A 122 6.65 -0.27 10.48
C SER A 122 6.35 -0.68 9.04
N ALA A 123 6.93 -1.79 8.57
CA ALA A 123 6.68 -2.30 7.23
C ALA A 123 5.20 -2.64 7.02
N LEU A 124 4.60 -3.39 7.95
CA LEU A 124 3.20 -3.78 7.90
C LEU A 124 2.25 -2.58 8.00
N ALA A 125 2.52 -1.63 8.89
CA ALA A 125 1.66 -0.46 9.05
C ALA A 125 1.69 0.45 7.82
N VAL A 126 2.87 0.69 7.24
CA VAL A 126 3.01 1.50 6.02
C VAL A 126 2.28 0.85 4.85
N SER A 127 2.57 -0.42 4.57
CA SER A 127 1.96 -1.13 3.43
C SER A 127 0.44 -1.26 3.60
N THR A 128 -0.05 -1.51 4.82
CA THR A 128 -1.48 -1.55 5.11
C THR A 128 -2.16 -0.20 4.87
N LEU A 129 -1.60 0.89 5.40
CA LEU A 129 -2.19 2.22 5.24
C LEU A 129 -2.21 2.65 3.77
N GLU A 130 -1.17 2.28 3.01
CA GLU A 130 -1.15 2.45 1.56
C GLU A 130 -2.30 1.68 0.90
N VAL A 131 -2.46 0.38 1.19
CA VAL A 131 -3.56 -0.44 0.63
C VAL A 131 -4.92 0.16 0.98
N GLN A 132 -5.17 0.52 2.25
CA GLN A 132 -6.45 1.07 2.68
C GLN A 132 -6.79 2.39 1.96
N LEU A 133 -5.84 3.33 1.92
CA LEU A 133 -6.07 4.63 1.29
C LEU A 133 -6.11 4.56 -0.24
N MET A 134 -5.36 3.64 -0.85
CA MET A 134 -5.44 3.37 -2.29
C MET A 134 -6.76 2.71 -2.67
N LEU A 135 -7.26 1.76 -1.87
CA LEU A 135 -8.53 1.11 -2.11
C LEU A 135 -9.67 2.12 -1.96
N LEU A 136 -9.72 2.83 -0.83
CA LEU A 136 -10.69 3.92 -0.61
C LEU A 136 -10.65 4.94 -1.76
N GLY A 137 -9.45 5.37 -2.15
CA GLY A 137 -9.23 6.27 -3.27
C GLY A 137 -9.75 5.73 -4.60
N GLY A 138 -9.59 4.43 -4.86
CA GLY A 138 -10.11 3.77 -6.05
C GLY A 138 -11.64 3.82 -6.13
N TYR A 139 -12.31 3.55 -5.02
CA TYR A 139 -13.77 3.62 -4.98
C TYR A 139 -14.27 5.07 -5.13
N THR A 140 -13.67 6.04 -4.42
CA THR A 140 -14.06 7.46 -4.53
C THR A 140 -13.75 8.04 -5.91
N PHE A 141 -12.67 7.62 -6.57
CA PHE A 141 -12.36 8.03 -7.95
C PHE A 141 -13.38 7.49 -8.96
N ASN A 142 -13.81 6.24 -8.78
CA ASN A 142 -14.84 5.64 -9.63
C ASN A 142 -16.18 6.36 -9.47
N ASP A 143 -16.56 6.75 -8.25
CA ASP A 143 -17.75 7.57 -8.01
C ASP A 143 -17.66 8.95 -8.69
N LEU A 144 -16.48 9.57 -8.69
CA LEU A 144 -16.25 10.86 -9.38
C LEU A 144 -16.30 10.74 -10.91
N CYS A 145 -16.01 9.58 -11.48
CA CYS A 145 -16.05 9.35 -12.93
C CYS A 145 -17.40 8.82 -13.42
N ALA A 146 -18.18 8.17 -12.55
CA ALA A 146 -19.52 7.69 -12.83
C ALA A 146 -20.53 8.85 -12.71
N ASP A 147 -20.53 9.76 -13.68
CA ASP A 147 -21.47 10.88 -13.79
C ASP A 147 -22.95 10.40 -13.80
N GLY A 148 -23.55 10.23 -12.61
CA GLY A 148 -25.00 10.14 -12.39
C GLY A 148 -25.69 8.80 -12.70
N TYR A 149 -24.98 7.75 -13.12
CA TYR A 149 -25.57 6.43 -13.41
C TYR A 149 -25.04 5.35 -12.44
N ALA A 150 -25.81 5.16 -11.36
CA ALA A 150 -25.89 3.92 -10.57
C ALA A 150 -24.60 3.38 -9.91
N LYS A 151 -24.03 4.14 -8.97
CA LYS A 151 -23.46 3.58 -7.72
C LYS A 151 -23.83 4.52 -6.58
N THR A 152 -24.17 3.97 -5.41
CA THR A 152 -24.32 4.76 -4.18
C THR A 152 -22.99 5.45 -3.90
N PRO A 153 -22.92 6.79 -3.93
CA PRO A 153 -21.68 7.50 -3.65
C PRO A 153 -21.21 7.14 -2.24
N ILE A 154 -19.91 6.88 -2.08
CA ILE A 154 -19.37 6.58 -0.75
C ILE A 154 -19.60 7.77 0.18
N SER A 155 -20.45 7.56 1.18
CA SER A 155 -20.73 8.55 2.21
C SER A 155 -19.51 8.77 3.11
N SER A 156 -19.31 9.99 3.60
CA SER A 156 -18.19 10.31 4.49
C SER A 156 -18.18 9.41 5.73
N ARG A 157 -19.36 9.03 6.22
CA ARG A 157 -19.53 8.10 7.35
C ARG A 157 -18.97 6.70 7.04
N LEU A 158 -19.16 6.21 5.81
CA LEU A 158 -18.60 4.92 5.38
C LEU A 158 -17.07 4.99 5.27
N GLN A 159 -16.53 6.10 4.76
CA GLN A 159 -15.07 6.33 4.73
C GLN A 159 -14.47 6.29 6.12
N GLU A 160 -15.06 7.01 7.08
CA GLU A 160 -14.61 7.03 8.47
C GLU A 160 -14.67 5.64 9.11
N LYS A 161 -15.77 4.89 8.91
CA LYS A 161 -15.91 3.52 9.41
C LYS A 161 -14.85 2.58 8.82
N TYR A 162 -14.58 2.69 7.51
CA TYR A 162 -13.58 1.87 6.85
C TYR A 162 -12.17 2.17 7.36
N LEU A 163 -11.79 3.46 7.43
CA LEU A 163 -10.50 3.88 7.96
C LEU A 163 -10.32 3.54 9.43
N ALA A 164 -11.41 3.46 10.21
CA ALA A 164 -11.34 3.05 11.61
C ALA A 164 -10.89 1.59 11.79
N ALA A 165 -10.99 0.74 10.77
CA ALA A 165 -10.57 -0.67 10.85
C ALA A 165 -9.08 -0.86 11.20
N ILE A 166 -8.21 0.12 10.88
CA ILE A 166 -6.79 0.09 11.27
C ILE A 166 -6.58 0.10 12.78
N HIS A 167 -7.55 0.57 13.58
CA HIS A 167 -7.39 0.59 15.03
C HIS A 167 -7.25 -0.82 15.61
N TYR A 168 -7.83 -1.85 14.98
CA TYR A 168 -7.63 -3.23 15.39
C TYR A 168 -6.15 -3.64 15.35
N LEU A 169 -5.40 -3.20 14.32
CA LEU A 169 -3.97 -3.43 14.24
C LEU A 169 -3.30 -2.94 15.53
N ILE A 170 -3.58 -1.71 15.95
CA ILE A 170 -2.93 -1.07 17.10
C ILE A 170 -3.37 -1.69 18.44
N GLU A 171 -4.67 -1.98 18.57
CA GLU A 171 -5.26 -2.44 19.83
C GLU A 171 -4.95 -3.91 20.13
N GLN A 172 -4.94 -4.77 19.11
CA GLN A 172 -4.85 -6.23 19.29
C GLN A 172 -3.83 -6.88 18.35
N GLY A 173 -3.75 -6.41 17.11
CA GLY A 173 -2.89 -6.97 16.08
C GLY A 173 -1.41 -6.94 16.42
N LEU A 174 -0.92 -5.79 16.84
CA LEU A 174 0.47 -5.56 17.19
C LEU A 174 0.90 -6.47 18.33
N SER A 175 0.14 -6.54 19.43
CA SER A 175 0.51 -7.39 20.57
C SER A 175 0.65 -8.86 20.17
N LYS A 176 -0.20 -9.37 19.26
CA LYS A 176 -0.05 -10.74 18.71
C LYS A 176 1.24 -10.88 17.89
N LEU A 177 1.49 -9.93 16.98
CA LEU A 177 2.71 -9.92 16.16
C LEU A 177 3.98 -9.85 17.02
N LEU A 178 3.99 -9.01 18.06
CA LEU A 178 5.11 -8.88 18.99
C LEU A 178 5.37 -10.19 19.74
N VAL A 179 4.34 -10.91 20.14
CA VAL A 179 4.47 -12.23 20.78
C VAL A 179 5.12 -13.24 19.82
N ASP A 180 4.70 -13.27 18.56
CA ASP A 180 5.26 -14.19 17.56
C ASP A 180 6.73 -13.86 17.23
N ILE A 181 7.05 -12.58 17.07
CA ILE A 181 8.43 -12.10 16.88
C ILE A 181 9.29 -12.43 18.10
N THR A 182 8.79 -12.20 19.31
CA THR A 182 9.51 -12.50 20.56
C THR A 182 9.77 -13.99 20.67
N ARG A 183 8.80 -14.84 20.33
CA ARG A 183 8.95 -16.29 20.34
C ARG A 183 10.00 -16.78 19.33
N ALA A 184 10.01 -16.21 18.12
CA ALA A 184 11.02 -16.54 17.11
C ALA A 184 12.43 -16.06 17.53
N THR A 185 12.50 -14.86 18.10
CA THR A 185 13.76 -14.27 18.58
C THR A 185 14.33 -15.07 19.75
N ASP A 186 13.50 -15.45 20.72
CA ASP A 186 13.91 -16.23 21.90
C ASP A 186 14.52 -17.57 21.49
N ARG A 187 13.95 -18.26 20.50
CA ARG A 187 14.49 -19.54 19.99
C ARG A 187 15.91 -19.43 19.43
N ILE A 188 16.24 -18.31 18.78
CA ILE A 188 17.52 -18.13 18.08
C ILE A 188 18.55 -17.46 19.01
N VAL A 189 18.12 -16.46 19.80
CA VAL A 189 19.00 -15.61 20.60
C VAL A 189 19.25 -16.16 22.01
N SER A 190 18.38 -17.03 22.55
CA SER A 190 18.57 -17.61 23.89
C SER A 190 19.89 -18.38 24.03
N GLY A 191 20.34 -19.06 22.99
CA GLY A 191 21.60 -19.82 22.97
C GLY A 191 22.88 -18.97 22.91
N LEU A 192 22.77 -17.67 22.64
CA LEU A 192 23.93 -16.78 22.50
C LEU A 192 24.43 -16.29 23.87
N PRO A 193 25.68 -16.57 24.26
CA PRO A 193 26.19 -16.11 25.55
C PRO A 193 26.36 -14.58 25.56
N LEU A 194 26.01 -13.94 26.68
CA LEU A 194 26.16 -12.48 26.88
C LEU A 194 27.59 -11.96 26.65
N ALA A 195 28.61 -12.79 26.87
CA ALA A 195 30.02 -12.42 26.70
C ALA A 195 30.54 -12.56 25.26
N HIS A 196 29.72 -13.08 24.34
CA HIS A 196 30.15 -13.31 22.96
C HIS A 196 30.20 -11.99 22.18
N LEU A 197 31.35 -11.71 21.56
CA LEU A 197 31.49 -10.58 20.65
C LEU A 197 30.95 -10.98 19.28
N LEU A 198 29.89 -10.30 18.84
CA LEU A 198 29.29 -10.50 17.54
C LEU A 198 29.90 -9.55 16.51
N THR A 199 30.28 -10.09 15.36
CA THR A 199 30.60 -9.31 14.17
C THR A 199 29.32 -8.86 13.47
N ILE A 200 29.39 -7.80 12.65
CA ILE A 200 28.25 -7.32 11.86
C ILE A 200 27.69 -8.44 10.96
N GLY A 201 28.56 -9.25 10.35
CA GLY A 201 28.12 -10.38 9.51
C GLY A 201 27.40 -11.49 10.30
N GLN A 202 27.80 -11.74 11.55
CA GLN A 202 27.08 -12.68 12.42
C GLN A 202 25.72 -12.10 12.84
N LEU A 203 25.65 -10.80 13.14
CA LEU A 203 24.39 -10.13 13.45
C LEU A 203 23.43 -10.17 12.26
N GLU A 204 23.91 -9.90 11.05
CA GLU A 204 23.13 -10.05 9.81
C GLU A 204 22.62 -11.49 9.65
N GLY A 205 23.47 -12.49 9.93
CA GLY A 205 23.08 -13.91 9.94
C GLY A 205 21.95 -14.20 10.91
N ILE A 206 22.03 -13.70 12.14
CA ILE A 206 21.00 -13.85 13.18
C ILE A 206 19.68 -13.20 12.73
N LEU A 207 19.72 -11.98 12.21
CA LEU A 207 18.52 -11.28 11.72
C LEU A 207 17.87 -12.03 10.56
N LYS A 208 18.67 -12.54 9.61
CA LYS A 208 18.19 -13.38 8.51
C LYS A 208 17.57 -14.67 9.00
N GLU A 209 18.18 -15.33 9.98
CA GLU A 209 17.65 -16.57 10.55
C GLU A 209 16.30 -16.33 11.24
N ILE A 210 16.15 -15.22 11.98
CA ILE A 210 14.89 -14.83 12.60
C ILE A 210 13.83 -14.53 11.54
N HIS A 211 14.18 -13.78 10.48
CA HIS A 211 13.26 -13.52 9.37
C HIS A 211 12.81 -14.79 8.66
N LEU A 212 13.72 -15.71 8.37
CA LEU A 212 13.39 -17.02 7.80
C LEU A 212 12.52 -17.86 8.75
N SER A 213 12.76 -17.82 10.06
CA SER A 213 11.94 -18.52 11.03
C SER A 213 10.50 -17.99 11.08
N LEU A 214 10.31 -16.69 10.93
CA LEU A 214 8.99 -16.05 10.90
C LEU A 214 8.22 -16.33 9.60
N ARG A 215 8.96 -16.50 8.49
CA ARG A 215 8.40 -16.79 7.17
C ARG A 215 8.01 -18.25 6.94
N LYS A 216 8.68 -19.20 7.60
CA LYS A 216 8.49 -20.64 7.34
C LYS A 216 7.02 -21.03 7.53
N GLU A 217 6.35 -21.25 6.39
CA GLU A 217 5.00 -21.79 6.33
C GLU A 217 4.90 -23.10 7.11
N ILE A 218 3.74 -23.32 7.70
CA ILE A 218 3.36 -24.56 8.39
C ILE A 218 3.50 -25.72 7.39
N ASN A 219 4.63 -26.42 7.43
CA ASN A 219 4.66 -27.78 6.95
C ASN A 219 3.73 -28.58 7.86
N LEU A 220 2.58 -29.01 7.33
CA LEU A 220 1.45 -29.68 8.00
C LEU A 220 1.80 -31.00 8.75
N ASN A 221 3.08 -31.32 8.97
CA ASN A 221 3.52 -32.56 9.60
C ASN A 221 4.22 -32.40 10.97
N GLU A 222 4.38 -31.18 11.50
CA GLU A 222 4.92 -31.01 12.85
C GLU A 222 3.90 -30.31 13.76
N SER A 223 3.05 -31.14 14.39
CA SER A 223 2.08 -30.75 15.41
C SER A 223 2.73 -30.36 16.75
N ASN A 224 3.85 -29.62 16.72
CA ASN A 224 4.56 -29.12 17.89
C ASN A 224 5.05 -27.68 17.64
N GLY A 225 4.13 -26.71 17.72
CA GLY A 225 4.45 -25.30 17.98
C GLY A 225 5.30 -24.59 16.91
N THR A 226 4.76 -24.43 15.70
CA THR A 226 5.39 -23.66 14.63
C THR A 226 5.32 -22.15 14.91
N CYS A 227 6.47 -21.45 14.89
CA CYS A 227 6.57 -19.98 14.98
C CYS A 227 6.35 -19.31 13.62
N CYS A 228 5.32 -19.72 12.89
CA CYS A 228 4.98 -19.08 11.63
C CYS A 228 4.09 -17.87 11.92
N LEU A 229 4.31 -16.77 11.20
CA LEU A 229 3.34 -15.69 11.17
C LEU A 229 2.03 -16.21 10.55
N GLU A 230 0.92 -15.80 11.14
CA GLU A 230 -0.40 -15.95 10.52
C GLU A 230 -0.49 -15.02 9.28
N PRO A 231 -1.49 -15.18 8.41
CA PRO A 231 -1.70 -14.25 7.31
C PRO A 231 -1.78 -12.79 7.80
N TRP A 232 -1.25 -11.85 7.00
CA TRP A 232 -1.14 -10.45 7.42
C TRP A 232 -2.51 -9.85 7.79
N SER A 233 -3.58 -10.28 7.10
CA SER A 233 -4.95 -9.85 7.40
C SER A 233 -5.34 -10.03 8.87
N ARG A 234 -4.88 -11.11 9.51
CA ARG A 234 -5.24 -11.49 10.88
C ARG A 234 -4.62 -10.58 11.95
N TYR A 235 -3.48 -9.97 11.63
CA TYR A 235 -2.87 -8.94 12.46
C TYR A 235 -3.47 -7.57 12.19
N VAL A 236 -3.98 -7.31 10.99
CA VAL A 236 -4.37 -5.96 10.59
C VAL A 236 -5.83 -5.63 10.85
N MET A 237 -6.75 -6.56 10.57
CA MET A 237 -8.19 -6.32 10.68
C MET A 237 -8.92 -7.47 11.37
N SER A 238 -9.99 -7.13 12.08
CA SER A 238 -11.06 -8.08 12.38
C SER A 238 -12.18 -7.88 11.38
N VAL A 239 -12.39 -8.88 10.51
CA VAL A 239 -13.55 -8.87 9.61
C VAL A 239 -14.78 -9.25 10.45
N PRO A 240 -15.81 -8.39 10.53
CA PRO A 240 -17.04 -8.75 11.23
C PRO A 240 -17.71 -9.95 10.56
N ILE A 241 -18.44 -10.74 11.32
CA ILE A 241 -19.28 -11.82 10.77
C ILE A 241 -20.26 -11.17 9.78
N SER A 242 -20.51 -11.83 8.63
CA SER A 242 -21.43 -11.36 7.59
C SER A 242 -22.67 -10.74 8.25
N PRO A 243 -22.91 -9.42 8.09
CA PRO A 243 -24.06 -8.81 8.70
C PRO A 243 -25.33 -9.43 8.10
N ASP A 244 -26.35 -9.65 8.94
CA ASP A 244 -27.72 -9.78 8.45
C ASP A 244 -28.02 -8.43 7.77
N TRP A 245 -27.97 -8.39 6.44
CA TRP A 245 -27.79 -7.14 5.69
C TRP A 245 -28.92 -6.12 5.94
N GLU A 246 -28.70 -5.14 6.82
CA GLU A 246 -29.68 -4.09 7.11
C GLU A 246 -29.57 -2.90 6.14
N SER A 247 -28.37 -2.63 5.59
CA SER A 247 -28.10 -1.48 4.72
C SER A 247 -27.13 -1.80 3.56
N ASP A 248 -27.36 -1.19 2.40
CA ASP A 248 -26.44 -1.26 1.24
C ASP A 248 -25.05 -0.67 1.57
N GLU A 249 -24.98 0.34 2.46
CA GLU A 249 -23.69 0.89 2.92
C GLU A 249 -22.87 -0.15 3.69
N GLU A 250 -23.52 -0.97 4.53
CA GLU A 250 -22.82 -1.99 5.32
C GLU A 250 -22.29 -3.11 4.43
N ARG A 251 -23.01 -3.43 3.35
CA ARG A 251 -22.53 -4.36 2.32
C ARG A 251 -21.28 -3.82 1.62
N VAL A 252 -21.28 -2.54 1.23
CA VAL A 252 -20.10 -1.91 0.60
C VAL A 252 -18.91 -1.89 1.56
N LEU A 253 -19.13 -1.50 2.82
CA LEU A 253 -18.08 -1.52 3.84
C LEU A 253 -17.49 -2.92 4.05
N TYR A 254 -18.36 -3.93 4.17
CA TYR A 254 -17.94 -5.32 4.32
C TYR A 254 -17.11 -5.80 3.12
N ASN A 255 -17.54 -5.49 1.90
CA ASN A 255 -16.81 -5.83 0.68
C ASN A 255 -15.44 -5.14 0.63
N MET A 256 -15.34 -3.87 1.01
CA MET A 256 -14.06 -3.16 1.07
C MET A 256 -13.10 -3.79 2.09
N LEU A 257 -13.61 -4.21 3.26
CA LEU A 257 -12.80 -4.89 4.27
C LEU A 257 -12.31 -6.26 3.78
N LEU A 258 -13.17 -7.04 3.12
CA LEU A 258 -12.79 -8.32 2.51
C LEU A 258 -11.75 -8.13 1.41
N GLU A 259 -11.98 -7.21 0.47
CA GLU A 259 -11.03 -6.91 -0.60
C GLU A 259 -9.68 -6.45 -0.03
N THR A 260 -9.69 -5.71 1.09
CA THR A 260 -8.45 -5.36 1.80
C THR A 260 -7.75 -6.59 2.34
N CYS A 261 -8.47 -7.51 3.00
CA CYS A 261 -7.89 -8.75 3.51
C CYS A 261 -7.32 -9.62 2.39
N ASP A 262 -8.04 -9.75 1.27
CA ASP A 262 -7.59 -10.48 0.09
C ASP A 262 -6.30 -9.88 -0.49
N ILE A 263 -6.18 -8.55 -0.52
CA ILE A 263 -4.95 -7.86 -0.93
C ILE A 263 -3.83 -8.14 0.07
N LEU A 264 -4.09 -8.04 1.39
CA LEU A 264 -3.08 -8.29 2.43
C LEU A 264 -2.55 -9.73 2.43
N ASP A 265 -3.40 -10.70 2.09
CA ASP A 265 -3.04 -12.11 2.01
C ASP A 265 -2.52 -12.52 0.63
N SER A 266 -2.42 -11.58 -0.32
CA SER A 266 -1.86 -11.83 -1.65
C SER A 266 -0.34 -12.04 -1.62
N GLU A 267 0.15 -12.78 -2.62
CA GLU A 267 1.59 -12.97 -2.84
C GLU A 267 2.28 -11.63 -3.13
N ASP A 268 1.65 -10.76 -3.92
CA ASP A 268 2.19 -9.44 -4.27
C ASP A 268 2.42 -8.58 -3.03
N PHE A 269 1.45 -8.55 -2.11
CA PHE A 269 1.60 -7.83 -0.85
C PHE A 269 2.71 -8.41 0.01
N SER A 270 2.78 -9.75 0.10
CA SER A 270 3.83 -10.43 0.87
C SER A 270 5.22 -10.12 0.33
N VAL A 271 5.40 -10.09 -1.00
CA VAL A 271 6.67 -9.69 -1.64
C VAL A 271 7.03 -8.23 -1.33
N VAL A 272 6.07 -7.32 -1.38
CA VAL A 272 6.31 -5.91 -1.04
C VAL A 272 6.70 -5.77 0.44
N CYS A 273 5.96 -6.42 1.34
CA CYS A 273 6.22 -6.40 2.77
C CYS A 273 7.61 -6.99 3.10
N ASP A 274 7.96 -8.13 2.52
CA ASP A 274 9.27 -8.77 2.68
C ASP A 274 10.41 -7.85 2.23
N ASN A 275 10.25 -7.17 1.09
CA ASN A 275 11.23 -6.21 0.60
C ASN A 275 11.39 -5.03 1.57
N LEU A 276 10.29 -4.50 2.11
CA LEU A 276 10.33 -3.43 3.12
C LEU A 276 11.02 -3.89 4.41
N ILE A 277 10.74 -5.12 4.87
CA ILE A 277 11.38 -5.71 6.05
C ILE A 277 12.88 -5.86 5.79
N GLN A 278 13.30 -6.39 4.65
CA GLN A 278 14.72 -6.56 4.31
C GLN A 278 15.45 -5.21 4.25
N VAL A 279 14.85 -4.19 3.65
CA VAL A 279 15.41 -2.83 3.64
C VAL A 279 15.50 -2.28 5.06
N GLY A 280 14.47 -2.49 5.89
CA GLY A 280 14.48 -2.07 7.29
C GLY A 280 15.54 -2.78 8.13
N MET A 281 15.77 -4.07 7.93
CA MET A 281 16.84 -4.83 8.58
C MET A 281 18.24 -4.33 8.17
N ASN A 282 18.43 -4.02 6.89
CA ASN A 282 19.68 -3.44 6.42
C ASN A 282 19.91 -2.06 7.05
N HIS A 283 18.88 -1.21 7.11
CA HIS A 283 18.98 0.08 7.77
C HIS A 283 19.23 -0.06 9.28
N LEU A 284 18.71 -1.10 9.93
CA LEU A 284 19.03 -1.41 11.32
C LEU A 284 20.53 -1.74 11.47
N LEU A 285 21.08 -2.59 10.59
CA LEU A 285 22.50 -2.97 10.60
C LEU A 285 23.42 -1.77 10.34
N ASP A 286 23.07 -0.86 9.44
CA ASP A 286 23.85 0.35 9.15
C ASP A 286 23.96 1.32 10.32
N ARG A 287 23.06 1.20 11.31
CA ARG A 287 22.96 2.10 12.47
C ARG A 287 23.62 1.53 13.73
N VAL A 288 24.00 0.24 13.73
CA VAL A 288 24.68 -0.47 14.83
C VAL A 288 26.19 -0.31 14.68
#